data_AF-A0A5C7E7H1-F1
#
_entry.id   AF-A0A5C7E7H1-F1
#
_cell.length_a   1.000
_cell.length_b   1.000
_cell.length_c   1.000
_cell.angle_alpha   90.00
_cell.angle_beta   90.00
_cell.angle_gamma   90.00
#
_symmetry.space_group_name_H-M   'P 1'
#
loop_
_entity.id
_entity.type
_entity.pdbx_description
1 polymer ?
#
loop_
_entity_poly.entity_id
_entity_poly.type
_entity_poly.pdbx_seq_one_letter_code
_entity_poly.pdbx_strand_id
1 'polypeptide(L)'
;MKKLAIHLCGHMRTFEKTYSLFYQNIYKANENKYEIDIFIHTWDELEQGKNSSWHKNLEFYPTLSGLKINKYYYNKIVNLYNPKEILVENLKPGKHGWYDTKYQVRYIRKNYEKDNLFKYDVYLYTRPDLLFLTPLIIDDYLSFSKSFNFDIPEMFLAHSSFSRMPIAHPFHITEGDLLYFTTDSDLFIPNPNIYYGTISNILSIPINYLLYRDFLIWRETSVKVNNSFLSVYNSKEKILNDFIFLEEKHNQIEIFQKDLQNTNNNLNQTNSLLSFQIKHGTAKSRIQNQLSYKLGQALIINSKSLFGYIKMPFVLSYIKDKHNQEQKIYKEKIKKDPSLKLPPLESYPDYKEALKEKECLTYKLGQALIKANKTWYKGGYIKLWFEVRKLKREFVLKN
;
A
#
# COMPACT_ATOMS: atom_id res chain seq x y z
N MET A 1 23.88 -9.84 -17.41
CA MET A 1 23.46 -10.33 -16.08
C MET A 1 23.46 -11.85 -16.15
N LYS A 2 23.84 -12.58 -15.08
CA LYS A 2 23.73 -14.04 -15.08
C LYS A 2 22.25 -14.45 -15.08
N LYS A 3 21.91 -15.66 -15.49
CA LYS A 3 20.55 -16.19 -15.47
C LYS A 3 20.40 -17.32 -14.45
N LEU A 4 19.38 -17.23 -13.60
CA LEU A 4 19.06 -18.23 -12.57
C LEU A 4 17.69 -18.86 -12.88
N ALA A 5 17.66 -20.18 -12.99
CA ALA A 5 16.41 -20.93 -13.03
C ALA A 5 16.08 -21.48 -11.64
N ILE A 6 14.94 -21.07 -11.08
CA ILE A 6 14.40 -21.63 -9.84
C ILE A 6 13.34 -22.67 -10.19
N HIS A 7 13.52 -23.89 -9.69
CA HIS A 7 12.61 -25.02 -9.88
C HIS A 7 11.86 -25.29 -8.59
N LEU A 8 10.55 -25.03 -8.59
CA LEU A 8 9.66 -25.40 -7.51
C LEU A 8 9.09 -26.79 -7.78
N CYS A 9 9.40 -27.71 -6.87
CA CYS A 9 9.19 -29.13 -7.06
C CYS A 9 8.20 -29.70 -6.04
N GLY A 10 7.20 -30.42 -6.54
CA GLY A 10 6.35 -31.28 -5.73
C GLY A 10 5.01 -30.63 -5.43
N HIS A 11 4.36 -31.08 -4.35
CA HIS A 11 3.05 -30.53 -4.00
C HIS A 11 3.15 -29.07 -3.53
N MET A 12 2.19 -28.25 -3.94
CA MET A 12 2.02 -26.86 -3.48
C MET A 12 1.43 -26.79 -2.07
N ARG A 13 2.04 -27.50 -1.12
CA ARG A 13 1.64 -27.45 0.30
C ARG A 13 2.05 -26.10 0.85
N THR A 14 1.18 -25.48 1.65
CA THR A 14 1.45 -24.27 2.43
C THR A 14 2.12 -23.09 1.69
N PHE A 15 2.16 -23.11 0.35
CA PHE A 15 2.90 -22.16 -0.50
C PHE A 15 2.53 -20.71 -0.24
N GLU A 16 1.26 -20.45 0.07
CA GLU A 16 0.77 -19.11 0.38
C GLU A 16 1.42 -18.53 1.63
N LYS A 17 1.70 -19.38 2.63
CA LYS A 17 2.28 -18.97 3.91
C LYS A 17 3.79 -18.80 3.82
N THR A 18 4.45 -19.54 2.93
CA THR A 18 5.91 -19.54 2.77
C THR A 18 6.39 -18.56 1.70
N TYR A 19 5.51 -18.13 0.79
CA TYR A 19 5.86 -17.32 -0.37
C TYR A 19 6.57 -16.02 -0.03
N SER A 20 6.10 -15.25 0.96
CA SER A 20 6.69 -13.94 1.30
C SER A 20 8.18 -14.06 1.62
N LEU A 21 8.54 -15.03 2.45
CA LEU A 21 9.91 -15.30 2.84
C LEU A 21 10.73 -15.96 1.71
N PHE A 22 10.14 -16.83 0.90
CA PHE A 22 10.80 -17.28 -0.34
C PHE A 22 11.16 -16.10 -1.25
N TYR A 23 10.21 -15.19 -1.50
CA TYR A 23 10.42 -14.04 -2.36
C TYR A 23 11.51 -13.12 -1.80
N GLN A 24 11.50 -12.85 -0.50
CA GLN A 24 12.51 -12.01 0.14
C GLN A 24 13.89 -12.67 0.18
N ASN A 25 13.97 -13.91 0.65
CA ASN A 25 15.25 -14.53 1.00
C ASN A 25 15.87 -15.37 -0.12
N ILE A 26 15.11 -15.68 -1.18
CA ILE A 26 15.62 -16.38 -2.37
C ILE A 26 15.59 -15.45 -3.58
N TYR A 27 14.42 -14.93 -3.97
CA TYR A 27 14.30 -14.14 -5.20
C TYR A 27 15.01 -12.78 -5.07
N LYS A 28 14.56 -11.93 -4.13
CA LYS A 28 15.14 -10.60 -3.88
C LYS A 28 16.60 -10.65 -3.46
N ALA A 29 17.00 -11.67 -2.70
CA ALA A 29 18.40 -11.86 -2.31
C ALA A 29 19.35 -12.03 -3.51
N ASN A 30 18.86 -12.50 -4.67
CA ASN A 30 19.69 -12.78 -5.85
C ASN A 30 19.39 -11.87 -7.06
N GLU A 31 18.30 -11.08 -7.05
CA GLU A 31 17.83 -10.31 -8.22
C GLU A 31 18.84 -9.27 -8.73
N ASN A 32 19.73 -8.79 -7.87
CA ASN A 32 20.76 -7.80 -8.26
C ASN A 32 21.86 -8.39 -9.14
N LYS A 33 22.07 -9.71 -9.08
CA LYS A 33 23.14 -10.41 -9.84
C LYS A 33 22.57 -11.32 -10.94
N TYR A 34 21.30 -11.71 -10.81
CA TYR A 34 20.65 -12.70 -11.66
C TYR A 34 19.34 -12.18 -12.28
N GLU A 35 19.14 -12.50 -13.55
CA GLU A 35 17.83 -12.55 -14.18
C GLU A 35 17.18 -13.87 -13.77
N ILE A 36 16.09 -13.80 -13.01
CA ILE A 36 15.50 -14.96 -12.34
C ILE A 36 14.20 -15.38 -13.01
N ASP A 37 14.17 -16.63 -13.46
CA ASP A 37 12.97 -17.29 -13.97
C ASP A 37 12.56 -18.45 -13.07
N ILE A 38 11.25 -18.62 -12.90
CA ILE A 38 10.66 -19.67 -12.05
C ILE A 38 9.95 -20.70 -12.92
N PHE A 39 10.23 -21.97 -12.67
CA PHE A 39 9.59 -23.13 -13.28
C PHE A 39 8.93 -23.96 -12.20
N ILE A 40 7.71 -24.43 -12.46
CA ILE A 40 6.93 -25.16 -11.46
C ILE A 40 6.49 -26.50 -12.04
N HIS A 41 6.79 -27.56 -11.32
CA HIS A 41 6.08 -28.82 -11.48
C HIS A 41 5.37 -29.17 -10.18
N THR A 42 4.05 -29.42 -10.28
CA THR A 42 3.22 -29.87 -9.16
C THR A 42 2.28 -30.99 -9.57
N TRP A 43 1.75 -31.67 -8.57
CA TRP A 43 0.67 -32.64 -8.74
C TRP A 43 -0.70 -31.96 -8.70
N ASP A 44 -1.72 -32.66 -9.19
CA ASP A 44 -3.11 -32.21 -9.25
C ASP A 44 -3.80 -32.04 -7.89
N GLU A 45 -3.12 -32.38 -6.78
CA GLU A 45 -3.54 -32.17 -5.40
C GLU A 45 -2.51 -31.34 -4.62
N LEU A 46 -2.98 -30.43 -3.75
CA LEU A 46 -2.15 -29.63 -2.85
C LEU A 46 -1.40 -30.47 -1.81
N GLU A 47 -1.99 -31.59 -1.39
CA GLU A 47 -1.32 -32.68 -0.70
C GLU A 47 -1.97 -34.00 -1.09
N GLN A 48 -1.17 -35.03 -1.35
CA GLN A 48 -1.68 -36.35 -1.70
C GLN A 48 -2.54 -36.90 -0.54
N GLY A 49 -3.72 -37.44 -0.86
CA GLY A 49 -4.64 -38.01 0.13
C GLY A 49 -4.00 -39.00 1.13
N LYS A 50 -4.58 -39.08 2.35
CA LYS A 50 -4.04 -39.74 3.56
C LYS A 50 -3.42 -41.14 3.37
N ASN A 51 -3.87 -41.91 2.37
CA ASN A 51 -3.46 -43.31 2.20
C ASN A 51 -2.15 -43.53 1.41
N SER A 52 -1.55 -42.49 0.81
CA SER A 52 -0.37 -42.64 -0.07
C SER A 52 0.88 -41.90 0.39
N SER A 53 0.79 -41.10 1.45
CA SER A 53 1.92 -40.30 1.94
C SER A 53 2.79 -41.06 2.95
N TRP A 54 4.12 -40.84 2.92
CA TRP A 54 5.06 -41.45 3.87
C TRP A 54 4.79 -41.06 5.34
N HIS A 55 4.06 -39.96 5.54
CA HIS A 55 3.64 -39.46 6.84
C HIS A 55 2.15 -39.72 7.12
N LYS A 56 1.53 -40.73 6.51
CA LYS A 56 0.11 -41.08 6.68
C LYS A 56 -0.40 -41.17 8.13
N ASN A 57 0.48 -41.50 9.08
CA ASN A 57 0.16 -41.61 10.50
C ASN A 57 0.30 -40.26 11.26
N LEU A 58 0.71 -39.19 10.57
CA LEU A 58 0.96 -37.86 11.12
C LEU A 58 0.03 -36.88 10.39
N GLU A 59 -0.86 -36.21 11.11
CA GLU A 59 -1.84 -35.29 10.53
C GLU A 59 -1.23 -33.92 10.22
N PHE A 60 -0.17 -33.85 9.42
CA PHE A 60 0.54 -32.61 9.08
C PHE A 60 -0.27 -31.63 8.22
N TYR A 61 -1.26 -32.13 7.47
CA TYR A 61 -2.04 -31.35 6.49
C TYR A 61 -3.53 -31.72 6.51
N PRO A 62 -4.24 -31.54 7.64
CA PRO A 62 -5.61 -31.99 7.79
C PRO A 62 -6.59 -31.31 6.83
N THR A 63 -6.36 -30.04 6.44
CA THR A 63 -7.24 -29.35 5.49
C THR A 63 -6.76 -29.42 4.05
N LEU A 64 -5.46 -29.64 3.79
CA LEU A 64 -4.93 -29.67 2.42
C LEU A 64 -5.00 -31.05 1.73
N SER A 65 -5.07 -32.13 2.51
CA SER A 65 -5.05 -33.51 1.98
C SER A 65 -6.21 -33.77 1.01
N GLY A 66 -5.90 -34.13 -0.24
CA GLY A 66 -6.88 -34.42 -1.28
C GLY A 66 -7.51 -33.19 -1.94
N LEU A 67 -7.12 -31.96 -1.56
CA LEU A 67 -7.61 -30.76 -2.23
C LEU A 67 -7.01 -30.63 -3.63
N LYS A 68 -7.86 -30.65 -4.66
CA LYS A 68 -7.45 -30.50 -6.06
C LYS A 68 -6.97 -29.08 -6.38
N ILE A 69 -5.94 -28.98 -7.21
CA ILE A 69 -5.52 -27.71 -7.84
C ILE A 69 -6.54 -27.37 -8.93
N ASN A 70 -7.64 -26.75 -8.52
CA ASN A 70 -8.62 -26.18 -9.43
C ASN A 70 -8.14 -24.82 -10.00
N LYS A 71 -8.96 -24.19 -10.84
CA LYS A 71 -8.65 -22.89 -11.46
C LYS A 71 -8.32 -21.79 -10.43
N TYR A 72 -8.94 -21.82 -9.24
CA TYR A 72 -8.66 -20.85 -8.18
C TYR A 72 -7.22 -21.00 -7.68
N TYR A 73 -6.81 -22.20 -7.28
CA TYR A 73 -5.43 -22.44 -6.81
C TYR A 73 -4.41 -22.24 -7.91
N TYR A 74 -4.70 -22.68 -9.13
CA TYR A 74 -3.83 -22.45 -10.29
C TYR A 74 -3.55 -20.95 -10.50
N ASN A 75 -4.59 -20.12 -10.55
CA ASN A 75 -4.42 -18.67 -10.71
C ASN A 75 -3.64 -18.06 -9.55
N LYS A 76 -3.86 -18.54 -8.32
CA LYS A 76 -3.13 -18.06 -7.14
C LYS A 76 -1.64 -18.38 -7.21
N ILE A 77 -1.29 -19.59 -7.64
CA ILE A 77 0.11 -20.00 -7.86
C ILE A 77 0.76 -19.13 -8.93
N VAL A 78 0.09 -18.94 -10.07
CA VAL A 78 0.59 -18.10 -11.17
C VAL A 78 0.78 -16.66 -10.73
N ASN A 79 -0.18 -16.09 -10.00
CA ASN A 79 -0.11 -14.71 -9.52
C ASN A 79 1.01 -14.49 -8.49
N LEU A 80 1.26 -15.47 -7.61
CA LEU A 80 2.34 -15.36 -6.62
C LEU A 80 3.70 -15.54 -7.28
N TYR A 81 3.91 -16.64 -8.00
CA TYR A 81 5.26 -17.00 -8.47
C TYR A 81 5.62 -16.43 -9.85
N ASN A 82 4.65 -15.97 -10.64
CA ASN A 82 4.84 -15.52 -12.03
C ASN A 82 5.76 -16.45 -12.85
N PRO A 83 5.46 -17.76 -12.92
CA PRO A 83 6.36 -18.73 -13.53
C PRO A 83 6.43 -18.57 -15.05
N LYS A 84 7.57 -18.93 -15.64
CA LYS A 84 7.73 -19.05 -17.10
C LYS A 84 6.94 -20.22 -17.66
N GLU A 85 6.95 -21.33 -16.93
CA GLU A 85 6.17 -22.51 -17.27
C GLU A 85 5.73 -23.23 -16.00
N ILE A 86 4.51 -23.77 -16.03
CA ILE A 86 3.94 -24.58 -14.97
C ILE A 86 3.34 -25.86 -15.57
N LEU A 87 3.74 -27.00 -15.02
CA LEU A 87 3.20 -28.32 -15.38
C LEU A 87 2.48 -28.93 -14.17
N VAL A 88 1.22 -29.30 -14.38
CA VAL A 88 0.38 -29.95 -13.37
C VAL A 88 0.03 -31.36 -13.86
N GLU A 89 0.49 -32.38 -13.15
CA GLU A 89 0.26 -33.79 -13.51
C GLU A 89 -0.57 -34.53 -12.46
N ASN A 90 -1.21 -35.63 -12.87
CA ASN A 90 -1.91 -36.50 -11.93
C ASN A 90 -0.92 -37.49 -11.28
N LEU A 91 -0.86 -37.48 -9.94
CA LEU A 91 -0.07 -38.46 -9.20
C LEU A 91 -0.92 -39.69 -8.89
N LYS A 92 -0.57 -40.84 -9.48
CA LYS A 92 -1.27 -42.11 -9.21
C LYS A 92 -1.23 -42.48 -7.72
N PRO A 93 -2.34 -42.97 -7.14
CA PRO A 93 -2.36 -43.45 -5.76
C PRO A 93 -1.25 -44.47 -5.48
N GLY A 94 -0.59 -44.36 -4.32
CA GLY A 94 0.50 -45.25 -3.91
C GLY A 94 1.86 -45.00 -4.58
N LYS A 95 1.99 -44.00 -5.46
CA LYS A 95 3.28 -43.58 -6.04
C LYS A 95 3.84 -42.36 -5.30
N HIS A 96 5.17 -42.35 -5.15
CA HIS A 96 5.91 -41.20 -4.62
C HIS A 96 6.53 -40.40 -5.77
N GLY A 97 6.01 -39.20 -6.02
CA GLY A 97 6.43 -38.34 -7.13
C GLY A 97 7.72 -37.54 -6.91
N TRP A 98 8.56 -37.87 -5.93
CA TRP A 98 9.71 -37.04 -5.57
C TRP A 98 10.81 -36.96 -6.65
N TYR A 99 11.03 -38.05 -7.39
CA TYR A 99 11.92 -38.07 -8.55
C TYR A 99 11.26 -37.42 -9.77
N ASP A 100 10.04 -37.87 -10.08
CA ASP A 100 9.29 -37.44 -11.26
C ASP A 100 9.15 -35.92 -11.29
N THR A 101 8.85 -35.28 -10.15
CA THR A 101 8.68 -33.83 -10.11
C THR A 101 9.93 -33.05 -10.51
N LYS A 102 11.12 -33.53 -10.10
CA LYS A 102 12.40 -32.88 -10.44
C LYS A 102 12.81 -33.15 -11.88
N TYR A 103 12.49 -34.34 -12.39
CA TYR A 103 12.66 -34.65 -13.80
C TYR A 103 11.78 -33.74 -14.68
N GLN A 104 10.50 -33.60 -14.34
CA GLN A 104 9.52 -32.86 -15.13
C GLN A 104 9.76 -31.35 -15.12
N VAL A 105 10.07 -30.75 -13.96
CA VAL A 105 10.40 -29.32 -13.89
C VAL A 105 11.67 -29.00 -14.68
N ARG A 106 12.64 -29.92 -14.70
CA ARG A 106 13.85 -29.81 -15.53
C ARG A 106 13.50 -29.92 -17.01
N TYR A 107 12.61 -30.83 -17.39
CA TYR A 107 12.17 -31.02 -18.76
C TYR A 107 11.53 -29.76 -19.34
N ILE A 108 10.58 -29.15 -18.62
CA ILE A 108 9.93 -27.90 -19.06
C ILE A 108 10.93 -26.74 -19.16
N ARG A 109 11.85 -26.59 -18.19
CA ARG A 109 12.93 -25.59 -18.28
C ARG A 109 13.77 -25.79 -19.54
N LYS A 110 14.17 -27.03 -19.85
CA LYS A 110 14.99 -27.33 -21.02
C LYS A 110 14.30 -26.99 -22.33
N ASN A 111 12.99 -27.22 -22.42
CA ASN A 111 12.21 -26.80 -23.58
C ASN A 111 12.23 -25.27 -23.70
N TYR A 112 12.01 -24.56 -22.59
CA TYR A 112 12.09 -23.10 -22.57
C TYR A 112 13.48 -22.57 -22.98
N GLU A 113 14.58 -23.15 -22.50
CA GLU A 113 15.94 -22.82 -22.94
C GLU A 113 16.13 -22.99 -24.45
N LYS A 114 15.64 -24.11 -24.99
CA LYS A 114 15.72 -24.42 -26.41
C LYS A 114 14.91 -23.43 -27.25
N ASP A 115 13.70 -23.11 -26.81
CA ASP A 115 12.79 -22.21 -27.53
C ASP A 115 13.29 -20.76 -27.51
N ASN A 116 14.01 -20.36 -26.46
CA ASN A 116 14.55 -19.00 -26.30
C ASN A 116 16.05 -18.88 -26.66
N LEU A 117 16.69 -19.97 -27.13
CA LEU A 117 18.08 -20.01 -27.59
C LEU A 117 19.10 -19.51 -26.56
N PHE A 118 18.90 -19.82 -25.27
CA PHE A 118 19.87 -19.52 -24.21
C PHE A 118 19.94 -20.65 -23.17
N LYS A 119 20.97 -20.61 -22.30
CA LYS A 119 21.06 -21.49 -21.12
C LYS A 119 21.14 -20.67 -19.84
N TYR A 120 20.64 -21.23 -18.74
CA TYR A 120 20.83 -20.64 -17.43
C TYR A 120 22.25 -20.92 -16.91
N ASP A 121 22.77 -20.01 -16.09
CA ASP A 121 24.07 -20.16 -15.44
C ASP A 121 23.97 -20.99 -14.16
N VAL A 122 22.81 -20.93 -13.49
CA VAL A 122 22.56 -21.63 -12.22
C VAL A 122 21.15 -22.21 -12.20
N TYR A 123 21.03 -23.40 -11.60
CA TYR A 123 19.80 -24.15 -11.43
C TYR A 123 19.57 -24.39 -9.94
N LEU A 124 18.61 -23.69 -9.34
CA LEU A 124 18.17 -23.88 -7.95
C LEU A 124 16.95 -24.79 -7.95
N TYR A 125 16.95 -25.81 -7.10
CA TYR A 125 15.81 -26.70 -6.88
C TYR A 125 15.35 -26.58 -5.45
N THR A 126 14.05 -26.36 -5.26
CA THR A 126 13.45 -26.29 -3.93
C THR A 126 11.98 -26.68 -3.91
N ARG A 127 11.35 -26.61 -2.74
CA ARG A 127 9.95 -26.97 -2.54
C ARG A 127 9.12 -25.74 -2.14
N PRO A 128 7.83 -25.68 -2.52
CA PRO A 128 6.93 -24.60 -2.13
C PRO A 128 6.67 -24.51 -0.62
N ASP A 129 6.84 -25.61 0.11
CA ASP A 129 6.51 -25.71 1.54
C ASP A 129 7.70 -25.42 2.48
N LEU A 130 8.80 -24.86 1.95
CA LEU A 130 9.92 -24.41 2.76
C LEU A 130 9.77 -22.94 3.15
N LEU A 131 9.93 -22.67 4.44
CA LEU A 131 10.01 -21.32 4.99
C LEU A 131 11.49 -20.92 5.09
N PHE A 132 11.94 -19.99 4.26
CA PHE A 132 13.33 -19.50 4.25
C PHE A 132 13.49 -18.35 5.25
N LEU A 133 14.15 -18.60 6.37
CA LEU A 133 14.31 -17.64 7.46
C LEU A 133 15.45 -16.64 7.21
N THR A 134 16.49 -17.05 6.48
CA THR A 134 17.66 -16.23 6.17
C THR A 134 17.93 -16.19 4.67
N PRO A 135 18.52 -15.11 4.12
CA PRO A 135 18.85 -15.02 2.70
C PRO A 135 19.80 -16.13 2.23
N LEU A 136 19.50 -16.76 1.09
CA LEU A 136 20.41 -17.65 0.38
C LEU A 136 21.02 -16.91 -0.82
N ILE A 137 22.24 -16.40 -0.68
CA ILE A 137 22.95 -15.70 -1.76
C ILE A 137 23.83 -16.72 -2.50
N ILE A 138 23.39 -17.14 -3.69
CA ILE A 138 24.02 -18.23 -4.45
C ILE A 138 25.49 -17.91 -4.78
N ASP A 139 25.77 -16.67 -5.17
CA ASP A 139 27.10 -16.24 -5.61
C ASP A 139 28.15 -16.30 -4.48
N ASP A 140 27.74 -16.26 -3.21
CA ASP A 140 28.67 -16.35 -2.09
C ASP A 140 29.30 -17.75 -2.02
N TYR A 141 28.52 -18.80 -2.34
CA TYR A 141 29.02 -20.18 -2.38
C TYR A 141 29.78 -20.47 -3.68
N LEU A 142 29.27 -20.01 -4.83
CA LEU A 142 29.93 -20.22 -6.12
C LEU A 142 31.29 -19.52 -6.21
N SER A 143 31.40 -18.30 -5.64
CA SER A 143 32.68 -17.59 -5.60
C SER A 143 33.69 -18.27 -4.69
N PHE A 144 33.23 -18.85 -3.58
CA PHE A 144 34.07 -19.60 -2.67
C PHE A 144 34.58 -20.91 -3.29
N SER A 145 33.71 -21.70 -3.93
CA SER A 145 34.14 -23.00 -4.49
C SER A 145 35.14 -22.84 -5.65
N LYS A 146 35.03 -21.76 -6.43
CA LYS A 146 36.01 -21.42 -7.48
C LYS A 146 37.46 -21.33 -6.99
N SER A 147 37.68 -21.03 -5.70
CA SER A 147 39.02 -20.98 -5.13
C SER A 147 39.71 -22.36 -5.04
N PHE A 148 38.95 -23.45 -5.11
CA PHE A 148 39.45 -24.82 -5.02
C PHE A 148 39.64 -25.50 -6.39
N ASN A 149 39.12 -24.89 -7.47
CA ASN A 149 39.29 -25.29 -8.87
C ASN A 149 39.04 -26.79 -9.14
N PHE A 150 37.85 -27.29 -8.82
CA PHE A 150 37.45 -28.66 -9.09
C PHE A 150 37.08 -28.87 -10.57
N ASP A 151 37.59 -29.94 -11.20
CA ASP A 151 37.28 -30.33 -12.58
C ASP A 151 36.01 -31.20 -12.72
N ILE A 152 35.23 -31.35 -11.65
CA ILE A 152 34.02 -32.17 -11.60
C ILE A 152 32.77 -31.32 -11.30
N PRO A 153 31.61 -31.65 -11.89
CA PRO A 153 30.35 -30.97 -11.60
C PRO A 153 30.05 -30.87 -10.10
N GLU A 154 29.68 -29.67 -9.65
CA GLU A 154 29.41 -29.38 -8.25
C GLU A 154 27.90 -29.29 -7.97
N MET A 155 27.50 -29.83 -6.83
CA MET A 155 26.14 -29.73 -6.32
C MET A 155 26.19 -29.21 -4.89
N PHE A 156 25.58 -28.05 -4.66
CA PHE A 156 25.55 -27.36 -3.37
C PHE A 156 24.26 -27.70 -2.66
N LEU A 157 24.35 -28.42 -1.54
CA LEU A 157 23.19 -28.97 -0.86
C LEU A 157 23.02 -28.36 0.53
N ALA A 158 21.80 -27.93 0.82
CA ALA A 158 21.40 -27.70 2.19
C ALA A 158 21.45 -29.02 2.98
N HIS A 159 21.67 -28.93 4.29
CA HIS A 159 21.80 -30.13 5.13
C HIS A 159 21.28 -29.91 6.55
N SER A 160 21.24 -30.98 7.33
CA SER A 160 20.72 -30.95 8.71
C SER A 160 21.77 -31.33 9.76
N SER A 161 23.06 -31.15 9.45
CA SER A 161 24.12 -31.42 10.41
C SER A 161 24.01 -30.46 11.58
N PHE A 162 24.10 -30.98 12.79
CA PHE A 162 23.91 -30.29 14.06
C PHE A 162 22.51 -29.71 14.31
N SER A 163 21.59 -29.79 13.35
CA SER A 163 20.19 -29.39 13.55
C SER A 163 19.25 -30.56 13.77
N ARG A 164 19.41 -31.64 13.00
CA ARG A 164 18.68 -32.92 13.17
C ARG A 164 19.64 -34.08 13.46
N MET A 165 20.86 -34.01 12.94
CA MET A 165 21.89 -35.02 13.15
C MET A 165 22.92 -34.50 14.16
N PRO A 166 23.36 -35.31 15.13
CA PRO A 166 24.40 -34.89 16.08
C PRO A 166 25.81 -34.83 15.44
N ILE A 167 25.95 -35.25 14.18
CA ILE A 167 27.24 -35.38 13.47
C ILE A 167 27.12 -34.71 12.09
N ALA A 168 28.19 -34.02 11.67
CA ALA A 168 28.41 -33.61 10.29
C ALA A 168 29.21 -34.69 9.56
N HIS A 169 28.54 -35.55 8.79
CA HIS A 169 29.20 -36.63 8.07
C HIS A 169 29.45 -36.22 6.60
N PRO A 170 30.71 -36.18 6.13
CA PRO A 170 31.04 -35.62 4.82
C PRO A 170 30.47 -36.44 3.64
N PHE A 171 30.23 -37.75 3.84
CA PHE A 171 29.64 -38.62 2.80
C PHE A 171 28.12 -38.82 2.94
N HIS A 172 27.49 -38.23 3.97
CA HIS A 172 26.06 -38.36 4.23
C HIS A 172 25.44 -36.97 4.39
N ILE A 173 25.28 -36.31 3.25
CA ILE A 173 24.62 -35.02 3.16
C ILE A 173 23.12 -35.27 3.06
N THR A 174 22.38 -34.88 4.10
CA THR A 174 20.92 -34.98 4.17
C THR A 174 20.26 -33.76 3.54
N GLU A 175 18.93 -33.81 3.36
CA GLU A 175 18.08 -32.67 2.94
C GLU A 175 18.34 -32.11 1.52
N GLY A 176 19.20 -32.75 0.73
CA GLY A 176 19.35 -32.46 -0.71
C GLY A 176 18.07 -32.69 -1.51
N ASP A 177 17.11 -33.46 -0.98
CA ASP A 177 15.78 -33.54 -1.57
C ASP A 177 14.97 -32.24 -1.41
N LEU A 178 15.27 -31.41 -0.39
CA LEU A 178 14.56 -30.17 -0.07
C LEU A 178 15.11 -28.95 -0.83
N LEU A 179 16.43 -28.76 -0.83
CA LEU A 179 17.07 -27.55 -1.35
C LEU A 179 18.49 -27.85 -1.82
N TYR A 180 18.78 -27.56 -3.08
CA TYR A 180 20.13 -27.58 -3.63
C TYR A 180 20.22 -26.69 -4.86
N PHE A 181 21.45 -26.31 -5.25
CA PHE A 181 21.71 -25.68 -6.54
C PHE A 181 22.98 -26.22 -7.19
N THR A 182 23.08 -26.00 -8.50
CA THR A 182 24.20 -26.45 -9.33
C THR A 182 24.33 -25.53 -10.55
N THR A 183 25.50 -25.54 -11.19
CA THR A 183 25.77 -24.87 -12.46
C THR A 183 25.58 -25.81 -13.66
N ASP A 184 25.32 -27.10 -13.41
CA ASP A 184 25.09 -28.10 -14.46
C ASP A 184 23.59 -28.35 -14.68
N SER A 185 23.12 -28.05 -15.89
CA SER A 185 21.72 -28.24 -16.32
C SER A 185 21.24 -29.70 -16.19
N ASP A 186 22.15 -30.66 -16.25
CA ASP A 186 21.83 -32.09 -16.27
C ASP A 186 21.79 -32.72 -14.89
N LEU A 187 22.26 -32.01 -13.87
CA LEU A 187 22.25 -32.48 -12.50
C LEU A 187 20.93 -32.20 -11.77
N PHE A 188 20.27 -33.28 -11.33
CA PHE A 188 19.14 -33.22 -10.41
C PHE A 188 19.09 -34.45 -9.48
N ILE A 189 18.43 -34.31 -8.34
CA ILE A 189 18.27 -35.37 -7.32
C ILE A 189 16.86 -35.98 -7.44
N PRO A 190 16.62 -37.26 -7.12
CA PRO A 190 17.62 -38.30 -6.94
C PRO A 190 18.14 -38.72 -8.31
N ASN A 191 19.44 -38.58 -8.52
CA ASN A 191 20.07 -39.49 -9.45
C ASN A 191 20.15 -40.84 -8.70
N PRO A 192 19.60 -41.96 -9.22
CA PRO A 192 19.71 -43.29 -8.58
C PRO A 192 21.17 -43.72 -8.28
N ASN A 193 22.09 -42.98 -8.87
CA ASN A 193 23.53 -43.06 -8.81
C ASN A 193 24.14 -42.20 -7.64
N ILE A 194 23.44 -41.22 -7.06
CA ILE A 194 24.02 -40.30 -6.04
C ILE A 194 23.78 -40.77 -4.59
N TYR A 195 22.82 -41.67 -4.36
CA TYR A 195 22.63 -42.25 -3.03
C TYR A 195 23.73 -43.28 -2.78
N TYR A 196 24.48 -43.10 -1.69
CA TYR A 196 25.66 -43.87 -1.27
C TYR A 196 26.99 -43.42 -1.86
N GLY A 197 27.49 -42.25 -1.42
CA GLY A 197 28.91 -42.01 -1.07
C GLY A 197 30.00 -42.13 -2.13
N THR A 198 29.72 -42.67 -3.31
CA THR A 198 30.72 -42.96 -4.35
C THR A 198 30.02 -43.07 -5.69
N ILE A 199 29.84 -41.94 -6.37
CA ILE A 199 29.98 -41.91 -7.83
C ILE A 199 31.01 -40.88 -8.20
N SER A 200 31.97 -41.33 -8.99
CA SER A 200 33.25 -40.71 -9.34
C SER A 200 33.17 -39.35 -10.05
N ASN A 201 31.99 -38.80 -10.32
CA ASN A 201 31.81 -37.73 -11.30
C ASN A 201 31.00 -36.50 -10.81
N ILE A 202 30.58 -36.41 -9.53
CA ILE A 202 29.87 -35.23 -9.00
C ILE A 202 30.37 -34.92 -7.58
N LEU A 203 30.75 -33.67 -7.33
CA LEU A 203 31.12 -33.18 -6.01
C LEU A 203 29.90 -32.66 -5.26
N SER A 204 29.52 -33.35 -4.17
CA SER A 204 28.44 -32.90 -3.29
C SER A 204 29.01 -32.03 -2.18
N ILE A 205 28.61 -30.75 -2.14
CA ILE A 205 29.13 -29.74 -1.23
C ILE A 205 28.02 -29.33 -0.24
N PRO A 206 28.13 -29.68 1.05
CA PRO A 206 27.19 -29.18 2.05
C PRO A 206 27.44 -27.68 2.26
N ILE A 207 26.42 -26.86 2.07
CA ILE A 207 26.53 -25.41 2.28
C ILE A 207 26.13 -25.02 3.69
N ASN A 208 26.67 -23.89 4.18
CA ASN A 208 26.27 -23.30 5.45
C ASN A 208 24.85 -22.71 5.39
N TYR A 209 23.86 -23.57 5.20
CA TYR A 209 22.44 -23.27 5.08
C TYR A 209 21.65 -24.49 5.58
N LEU A 210 21.26 -24.45 6.86
CA LEU A 210 20.82 -25.62 7.63
C LEU A 210 19.30 -25.66 7.82
N LEU A 211 18.75 -26.87 7.72
CA LEU A 211 17.38 -27.15 8.14
C LEU A 211 17.23 -26.81 9.64
N TYR A 212 16.13 -26.17 10.02
CA TYR A 212 15.86 -25.61 11.35
C TYR A 212 16.80 -24.50 11.82
N ARG A 213 17.73 -24.01 11.00
CA ARG A 213 18.48 -22.77 11.27
C ARG A 213 18.07 -21.67 10.31
N ASP A 214 18.24 -21.95 9.02
CA ASP A 214 18.09 -21.01 7.90
C ASP A 214 16.81 -21.22 7.12
N PHE A 215 16.29 -22.44 7.13
CA PHE A 215 14.98 -22.76 6.57
C PHE A 215 14.32 -23.89 7.35
N LEU A 216 13.01 -24.07 7.20
CA LEU A 216 12.27 -25.18 7.80
C LEU A 216 11.16 -25.65 6.87
N ILE A 217 10.68 -26.87 7.10
CA ILE A 217 9.51 -27.40 6.39
C ILE A 217 8.26 -26.90 7.11
N TRP A 218 7.46 -26.07 6.45
CA TRP A 218 6.25 -25.50 7.05
C TRP A 218 5.06 -26.42 6.84
N ARG A 219 4.64 -27.08 7.93
CA ARG A 219 3.47 -27.95 7.98
C ARG A 219 2.21 -27.15 8.33
N GLU A 220 1.03 -27.67 8.02
CA GLU A 220 -0.23 -27.02 8.42
C GLU A 220 -0.45 -27.13 9.94
N THR A 221 -0.04 -28.25 10.53
CA THR A 221 -0.06 -28.48 11.97
C THR A 221 1.31 -28.87 12.49
N SER A 222 1.62 -28.41 13.69
CA SER A 222 2.77 -28.87 14.48
C SER A 222 2.37 -30.18 15.17
N VAL A 223 2.84 -31.33 14.68
CA VAL A 223 2.62 -32.59 15.40
C VAL A 223 3.45 -32.56 16.68
N LYS A 224 2.83 -32.90 17.83
CA LYS A 224 3.52 -33.14 19.10
C LYS A 224 4.39 -34.38 18.97
N VAL A 225 5.60 -34.21 18.44
CA VAL A 225 6.62 -35.26 18.48
C VAL A 225 7.36 -35.09 19.80
N ASN A 226 7.26 -36.08 20.70
CA ASN A 226 8.07 -36.16 21.91
C ASN A 226 9.54 -36.37 21.53
N ASN A 227 10.24 -35.29 21.19
CA ASN A 227 11.69 -35.27 21.05
C ASN A 227 12.20 -33.86 21.36
N SER A 228 13.39 -33.79 21.95
CA SER A 228 14.10 -32.56 22.33
C SER A 228 14.22 -31.51 21.22
N PHE A 229 14.08 -31.90 19.95
CA PHE A 229 14.03 -31.00 18.78
C PHE A 229 12.78 -30.09 18.73
N LEU A 230 11.70 -30.45 19.42
CA LEU A 230 10.46 -29.65 19.46
C LEU A 230 10.64 -28.32 20.19
N SER A 231 11.59 -28.24 21.14
CA SER A 231 11.84 -26.99 21.89
C SER A 231 12.38 -25.88 20.98
N VAL A 232 13.27 -26.22 20.04
CA VAL A 232 13.81 -25.29 19.05
C VAL A 232 12.72 -24.86 18.05
N TYR A 233 11.88 -25.80 17.60
CA TYR A 233 10.76 -25.51 16.70
C TYR A 233 9.73 -24.58 17.33
N ASN A 234 9.30 -24.86 18.57
CA ASN A 234 8.36 -24.02 19.32
C ASN A 234 8.94 -22.63 19.60
N SER A 235 10.25 -22.54 19.84
CA SER A 235 10.94 -21.26 20.02
C SER A 235 10.92 -20.42 18.74
N LYS A 236 11.09 -21.06 17.57
CA LYS A 236 11.10 -20.38 16.26
C LYS A 236 9.71 -20.00 15.76
N GLU A 237 8.71 -20.84 15.99
CA GLU A 237 7.30 -20.51 15.70
C GLU A 237 6.85 -19.29 16.52
N LYS A 238 7.26 -19.22 17.79
CA LYS A 238 7.05 -18.04 18.63
C LYS A 238 7.73 -16.80 18.02
N ILE A 239 8.99 -16.90 17.62
CA ILE A 239 9.73 -15.78 16.99
C ILE A 239 9.03 -15.31 15.71
N LEU A 240 8.54 -16.23 14.87
CA LEU A 240 7.83 -15.87 13.64
C LEU A 240 6.50 -15.16 13.95
N ASN A 241 5.74 -15.66 14.92
CA ASN A 241 4.48 -15.02 15.36
C ASN A 241 4.75 -13.64 15.97
N ASP A 242 5.82 -13.48 16.74
CA ASP A 242 6.26 -12.20 17.27
C ASP A 242 6.65 -11.24 16.11
N PHE A 243 7.31 -11.73 15.06
CA PHE A 243 7.64 -10.93 13.87
C PHE A 243 6.40 -10.47 13.11
N ILE A 244 5.45 -11.37 12.84
CA ILE A 244 4.17 -11.03 12.19
C ILE A 244 3.41 -9.99 13.01
N PHE A 245 3.35 -10.17 14.32
CA PHE A 245 2.71 -9.21 15.23
C PHE A 245 3.39 -7.83 15.19
N LEU A 246 4.73 -7.80 15.14
CA LEU A 246 5.49 -6.55 15.02
C LEU A 246 5.23 -5.84 13.68
N GLU A 247 5.12 -6.58 12.59
CA GLU A 247 4.80 -6.04 11.26
C GLU A 247 3.39 -5.43 11.22
N GLU A 248 2.39 -6.10 11.80
CA GLU A 248 1.05 -5.55 11.95
C GLU A 248 1.04 -4.25 12.76
N LYS A 249 1.82 -4.19 13.86
CA LYS A 249 1.95 -2.98 14.67
C LYS A 249 2.65 -1.85 13.93
N HIS A 250 3.67 -2.15 13.13
CA HIS A 250 4.35 -1.16 12.31
C HIS A 250 3.39 -0.52 11.29
N ASN A 251 2.59 -1.33 10.60
CA ASN A 251 1.57 -0.83 9.65
C ASN A 251 0.53 0.07 10.33
N GLN A 252 0.09 -0.28 11.54
CA GLN A 252 -0.81 0.57 12.33
C GLN A 252 -0.17 1.92 12.68
N ILE A 253 1.11 1.92 13.07
CA ILE A 253 1.85 3.15 13.38
C ILE A 253 1.95 4.06 12.15
N GLU A 254 2.23 3.50 10.97
CA GLU A 254 2.35 4.28 9.73
C GLU A 254 1.03 4.97 9.36
N ILE A 255 -0.10 4.28 9.51
CA ILE A 255 -1.44 4.86 9.32
C ILE A 255 -1.66 6.01 10.31
N PHE A 256 -1.38 5.80 11.60
CA PHE A 256 -1.53 6.84 12.61
C PHE A 256 -0.66 8.07 12.35
N GLN A 257 0.57 7.88 11.87
CA GLN A 257 1.46 8.99 11.51
C GLN A 257 0.88 9.82 10.36
N LYS A 258 0.31 9.18 9.35
CA LYS A 258 -0.34 9.85 8.22
C LYS A 258 -1.55 10.67 8.67
N ASP A 259 -2.38 10.12 9.56
CA ASP A 259 -3.54 10.82 10.10
C ASP A 259 -3.14 12.03 10.96
N LEU A 260 -2.07 11.90 11.75
CA LEU A 260 -1.49 13.01 12.51
C LEU A 260 -0.98 14.13 11.60
N GLN A 261 -0.29 13.81 10.51
CA GLN A 261 0.17 14.80 9.53
C GLN A 261 -1.01 15.55 8.88
N ASN A 262 -2.06 14.82 8.49
CA ASN A 262 -3.27 15.43 7.92
C ASN A 262 -3.96 16.37 8.92
N THR A 263 -4.07 15.95 10.18
CA THR A 263 -4.67 16.75 11.25
C THR A 263 -3.87 18.03 11.50
N ASN A 264 -2.54 17.94 11.55
CA ASN A 264 -1.66 19.11 11.71
C ASN A 264 -1.79 20.09 10.53
N ASN A 265 -1.89 19.59 9.30
CA ASN A 265 -2.09 20.44 8.13
C ASN A 265 -3.43 21.19 8.19
N ASN A 266 -4.51 20.50 8.61
CA ASN A 266 -5.82 21.13 8.79
C ASN A 266 -5.79 22.19 9.89
N LEU A 267 -5.12 21.92 11.03
CA LEU A 267 -4.93 22.89 12.11
C LEU A 267 -4.16 24.13 11.66
N ASN A 268 -3.11 23.96 10.85
CA ASN A 268 -2.35 25.08 10.31
C ASN A 268 -3.21 25.94 9.37
N GLN A 269 -4.03 25.31 8.52
CA GLN A 269 -4.96 26.03 7.65
C GLN A 269 -6.02 26.79 8.45
N THR A 270 -6.65 26.17 9.45
CA THR A 270 -7.66 26.85 10.28
C THR A 270 -7.07 28.01 11.08
N ASN A 271 -5.86 27.86 11.62
CA ASN A 271 -5.14 28.95 12.28
C ASN A 271 -4.81 30.10 11.33
N SER A 272 -4.44 29.80 10.07
CA SER A 272 -4.20 30.83 9.06
C SER A 272 -5.49 31.61 8.72
N LEU A 273 -6.63 30.93 8.62
CA LEU A 273 -7.93 31.56 8.37
C LEU A 273 -8.38 32.41 9.55
N LEU A 274 -8.23 31.91 10.77
CA LEU A 274 -8.60 32.62 12.00
C LEU A 274 -7.74 33.87 12.19
N SER A 275 -6.42 33.76 12.00
CA SER A 275 -5.52 34.91 12.09
C SER A 275 -5.85 35.99 11.04
N PHE A 276 -6.20 35.59 9.81
CA PHE A 276 -6.70 36.53 8.79
C PHE A 276 -7.98 37.23 9.25
N GLN A 277 -8.97 36.48 9.76
CA GLN A 277 -10.24 37.03 10.24
C GLN A 277 -10.07 37.96 11.43
N ILE A 278 -9.21 37.62 12.40
CA ILE A 278 -8.88 38.49 13.55
C ILE A 278 -8.27 39.81 13.08
N LYS A 279 -7.35 39.75 12.10
CA LYS A 279 -6.64 40.94 11.61
C LYS A 279 -7.49 41.84 10.71
N HIS A 280 -8.34 41.25 9.86
CA HIS A 280 -9.00 41.99 8.76
C HIS A 280 -10.54 41.97 8.82
N GLY A 281 -11.14 41.24 9.76
CA GLY A 281 -12.58 41.01 9.84
C GLY A 281 -13.11 40.07 8.75
N THR A 282 -14.42 40.11 8.53
CA THR A 282 -15.12 39.26 7.54
C THR A 282 -15.61 40.07 6.34
N ALA A 283 -15.73 39.45 5.17
CA ALA A 283 -16.33 40.06 3.99
C ALA A 283 -17.77 40.47 4.26
N LYS A 284 -18.52 39.65 5.03
CA LYS A 284 -19.87 39.98 5.48
C LYS A 284 -19.91 41.32 6.22
N SER A 285 -19.06 41.52 7.22
CA SER A 285 -18.99 42.79 7.96
C SER A 285 -18.63 43.96 7.05
N ARG A 286 -17.71 43.77 6.10
CA ARG A 286 -17.36 44.80 5.12
C ARG A 286 -18.51 45.18 4.19
N ILE A 287 -19.32 44.22 3.73
CA ILE A 287 -20.50 44.47 2.90
C ILE A 287 -21.58 45.19 3.71
N GLN A 288 -21.80 44.78 4.96
CA GLN A 288 -22.77 45.42 5.86
C GLN A 288 -22.35 46.85 6.23
N ASN A 289 -21.05 47.15 6.24
CA ASN A 289 -20.54 48.51 6.44
C ASN A 289 -20.66 49.41 5.19
N GLN A 290 -21.09 48.89 4.04
CA GLN A 290 -21.31 49.72 2.84
C GLN A 290 -22.52 50.64 3.02
N LEU A 291 -22.44 51.82 2.39
CA LEU A 291 -23.49 52.84 2.49
C LEU A 291 -24.87 52.31 2.07
N SER A 292 -24.94 51.49 1.02
CA SER A 292 -26.19 50.86 0.57
C SER A 292 -26.83 50.00 1.67
N TYR A 293 -26.05 49.18 2.36
CA TYR A 293 -26.57 48.37 3.45
C TYR A 293 -27.07 49.24 4.61
N LYS A 294 -26.26 50.21 5.07
CA LYS A 294 -26.64 51.15 6.16
C LYS A 294 -27.94 51.92 5.84
N LEU A 295 -28.07 52.43 4.62
CA LEU A 295 -29.26 53.16 4.18
C LEU A 295 -30.48 52.25 4.05
N GLY A 296 -30.32 51.07 3.47
CA GLY A 296 -31.40 50.10 3.36
C GLY A 296 -31.91 49.62 4.72
N GLN A 297 -31.02 49.41 5.67
CA GLN A 297 -31.37 49.07 7.05
C GLN A 297 -32.16 50.21 7.70
N ALA A 298 -31.72 51.46 7.52
CA ALA A 298 -32.44 52.63 8.01
C ALA A 298 -33.83 52.78 7.36
N LEU A 299 -33.97 52.52 6.06
CA LEU A 299 -35.27 52.52 5.38
C LEU A 299 -36.22 51.50 6.00
N ILE A 300 -35.78 50.26 6.17
CA ILE A 300 -36.61 49.19 6.75
C ILE A 300 -37.03 49.57 8.18
N ILE A 301 -36.11 50.02 9.03
CA ILE A 301 -36.39 50.35 10.43
C ILE A 301 -37.38 51.53 10.53
N ASN A 302 -37.12 52.62 9.81
CA ASN A 302 -37.92 53.84 9.92
C ASN A 302 -39.28 53.74 9.19
N SER A 303 -39.45 52.78 8.28
CA SER A 303 -40.72 52.54 7.57
C SER A 303 -41.83 51.91 8.42
N LYS A 304 -41.53 51.51 9.68
CA LYS A 304 -42.48 50.80 10.55
C LYS A 304 -43.43 51.71 11.33
N SER A 305 -43.25 53.03 11.31
CA SER A 305 -44.12 53.98 12.02
C SER A 305 -44.24 55.31 11.28
N LEU A 306 -45.36 56.03 11.50
CA LEU A 306 -45.62 57.34 10.90
C LEU A 306 -44.54 58.37 11.29
N PHE A 307 -44.18 58.43 12.58
CA PHE A 307 -43.09 59.28 13.06
C PHE A 307 -41.72 58.87 12.51
N GLY A 308 -41.49 57.58 12.26
CA GLY A 308 -40.28 57.09 11.59
C GLY A 308 -40.17 57.60 10.16
N TYR A 309 -41.28 57.60 9.42
CA TYR A 309 -41.34 58.13 8.05
C TYR A 309 -41.03 59.64 8.00
N ILE A 310 -41.56 60.43 8.93
CA ILE A 310 -41.28 61.87 9.05
C ILE A 310 -39.79 62.14 9.35
N LYS A 311 -39.18 61.35 10.23
CA LYS A 311 -37.76 61.48 10.60
C LYS A 311 -36.79 60.91 9.56
N MET A 312 -37.28 60.08 8.64
CA MET A 312 -36.47 59.30 7.69
C MET A 312 -35.49 60.16 6.85
N PRO A 313 -35.87 61.32 6.29
CA PRO A 313 -34.94 62.13 5.51
C PRO A 313 -33.71 62.58 6.32
N PHE A 314 -33.93 62.98 7.57
CA PHE A 314 -32.85 63.40 8.48
C PHE A 314 -31.92 62.23 8.85
N VAL A 315 -32.50 61.05 9.16
CA VAL A 315 -31.72 59.84 9.47
C VAL A 315 -30.86 59.41 8.28
N LEU A 316 -31.41 59.41 7.06
CA LEU A 316 -30.68 59.04 5.86
C LEU A 316 -29.55 60.03 5.55
N SER A 317 -29.79 61.35 5.73
CA SER A 317 -28.75 62.38 5.58
C SER A 317 -27.62 62.16 6.59
N TYR A 318 -27.96 61.98 7.87
CA TYR A 318 -26.98 61.74 8.92
C TYR A 318 -26.11 60.50 8.66
N ILE A 319 -26.71 59.37 8.24
CA ILE A 319 -25.97 58.14 7.92
C ILE A 319 -25.00 58.37 6.76
N LYS A 320 -25.44 59.09 5.73
CA LYS A 320 -24.59 59.42 4.57
C LYS A 320 -23.40 60.29 4.99
N ASP A 321 -23.64 61.32 5.78
CA ASP A 321 -22.58 62.25 6.22
C ASP A 321 -21.58 61.55 7.15
N LYS A 322 -22.09 60.77 8.12
CA LYS A 322 -21.26 59.94 9.00
C LYS A 322 -20.41 58.94 8.22
N HIS A 323 -21.00 58.22 7.26
CA HIS A 323 -20.25 57.29 6.41
C HIS A 323 -19.16 58.01 5.60
N ASN A 324 -19.46 59.19 5.05
CA ASN A 324 -18.46 59.98 4.32
C ASN A 324 -17.29 60.43 5.21
N GLN A 325 -17.56 60.80 6.47
CA GLN A 325 -16.53 61.11 7.45
C GLN A 325 -15.68 59.88 7.79
N GLU A 326 -16.31 58.72 8.05
CA GLU A 326 -15.61 57.45 8.28
C GLU A 326 -14.65 57.10 7.12
N GLN A 327 -15.09 57.29 5.87
CA GLN A 327 -14.26 57.06 4.68
C GLN A 327 -13.08 58.03 4.56
N LYS A 328 -13.26 59.30 4.95
CA LYS A 328 -12.15 60.28 4.98
C LYS A 328 -11.11 59.91 6.02
N ILE A 329 -11.54 59.60 7.24
CA ILE A 329 -10.66 59.17 8.34
C ILE A 329 -9.88 57.91 7.95
N TYR A 330 -10.54 56.93 7.33
CA TYR A 330 -9.86 55.73 6.86
C TYR A 330 -8.80 56.05 5.79
N LYS A 331 -9.11 56.92 4.81
CA LYS A 331 -8.16 57.37 3.80
C LYS A 331 -6.94 58.08 4.39
N GLU A 332 -7.12 58.83 5.48
CA GLU A 332 -6.00 59.47 6.18
C GLU A 332 -5.16 58.45 6.97
N LYS A 333 -5.80 57.47 7.61
CA LYS A 333 -5.10 56.38 8.31
C LYS A 333 -4.20 55.57 7.37
N ILE A 334 -4.71 55.15 6.21
CA ILE A 334 -3.93 54.40 5.22
C ILE A 334 -2.81 55.22 4.57
N LYS A 335 -2.93 56.56 4.54
CA LYS A 335 -1.87 57.46 4.06
C LYS A 335 -0.71 57.51 5.07
N LYS A 336 -1.03 57.49 6.37
CA LYS A 336 -0.03 57.49 7.45
C LYS A 336 0.64 56.13 7.62
N ASP A 337 -0.13 55.05 7.47
CA ASP A 337 0.35 53.68 7.53
C ASP A 337 -0.28 52.82 6.42
N PRO A 338 0.44 52.57 5.32
CA PRO A 338 -0.04 51.73 4.21
C PRO A 338 -0.40 50.30 4.62
N SER A 339 0.14 49.78 5.73
CA SER A 339 -0.13 48.40 6.18
C SER A 339 -1.56 48.20 6.71
N LEU A 340 -2.24 49.29 7.10
CA LEU A 340 -3.64 49.29 7.54
C LEU A 340 -4.65 49.13 6.39
N LYS A 341 -4.17 49.13 5.14
CA LYS A 341 -5.03 48.99 3.97
C LYS A 341 -5.71 47.61 4.00
N LEU A 342 -7.03 47.62 4.06
CA LEU A 342 -7.82 46.40 3.97
C LEU A 342 -7.60 45.72 2.61
N PRO A 343 -7.46 44.39 2.58
CA PRO A 343 -7.26 43.66 1.34
C PRO A 343 -8.51 43.75 0.42
N PRO A 344 -8.40 43.36 -0.86
CA PRO A 344 -9.55 43.27 -1.78
C PRO A 344 -10.70 42.45 -1.19
N LEU A 345 -11.94 42.69 -1.60
CA LEU A 345 -13.09 41.98 -0.99
C LEU A 345 -13.08 40.49 -1.37
N GLU A 346 -12.60 40.19 -2.57
CA GLU A 346 -12.48 38.88 -3.19
C GLU A 346 -11.47 37.97 -2.46
N SER A 347 -10.51 38.56 -1.74
CA SER A 347 -9.47 37.81 -1.03
C SER A 347 -9.89 37.36 0.37
N TYR A 348 -11.12 37.68 0.80
CA TYR A 348 -11.62 37.26 2.11
C TYR A 348 -12.13 35.82 2.04
N PRO A 349 -11.83 34.98 3.04
CA PRO A 349 -12.26 33.58 3.04
C PRO A 349 -13.77 33.38 2.88
N ASP A 350 -14.58 34.25 3.51
CA ASP A 350 -16.05 34.19 3.48
C ASP A 350 -16.66 34.94 2.28
N TYR A 351 -15.86 35.39 1.30
CA TYR A 351 -16.35 36.23 0.20
C TYR A 351 -17.54 35.63 -0.55
N LYS A 352 -17.44 34.35 -0.94
CA LYS A 352 -18.50 33.67 -1.70
C LYS A 352 -19.83 33.64 -0.94
N GLU A 353 -19.78 33.41 0.37
CA GLU A 353 -20.98 33.42 1.21
C GLU A 353 -21.50 34.85 1.41
N ALA A 354 -20.59 35.79 1.65
CA ALA A 354 -20.89 37.20 1.87
C ALA A 354 -21.52 37.87 0.64
N LEU A 355 -21.32 37.35 -0.58
CA LEU A 355 -22.03 37.83 -1.78
C LEU A 355 -23.56 37.76 -1.62
N LYS A 356 -24.09 36.80 -0.86
CA LYS A 356 -25.53 36.72 -0.55
C LYS A 356 -26.04 37.96 0.18
N GLU A 357 -25.20 38.64 0.96
CA GLU A 357 -25.55 39.89 1.64
C GLU A 357 -25.82 41.03 0.64
N LYS A 358 -25.23 41.00 -0.57
CA LYS A 358 -25.57 41.97 -1.63
C LYS A 358 -26.93 41.67 -2.28
N GLU A 359 -27.39 40.44 -2.21
CA GLU A 359 -28.67 40.02 -2.78
C GLU A 359 -29.86 40.26 -1.84
N CYS A 360 -29.61 40.54 -0.56
CA CYS A 360 -30.65 40.76 0.42
C CYS A 360 -31.46 42.04 0.15
N LEU A 361 -32.70 42.04 0.63
CA LEU A 361 -33.62 43.18 0.50
C LEU A 361 -33.00 44.48 1.03
N THR A 362 -32.37 44.41 2.20
CA THR A 362 -31.69 45.55 2.85
C THR A 362 -30.71 46.21 1.90
N TYR A 363 -29.77 45.45 1.34
CA TYR A 363 -28.74 46.00 0.47
C TYR A 363 -29.32 46.59 -0.83
N LYS A 364 -30.26 45.87 -1.46
CA LYS A 364 -30.94 46.31 -2.70
C LYS A 364 -31.77 47.57 -2.50
N LEU A 365 -32.47 47.72 -1.38
CA LEU A 365 -33.25 48.92 -1.06
C LEU A 365 -32.35 50.16 -0.96
N GLY A 366 -31.23 50.07 -0.25
CA GLY A 366 -30.32 51.20 -0.16
C GLY A 366 -29.60 51.50 -1.48
N GLN A 367 -29.29 50.49 -2.29
CA GLN A 367 -28.80 50.73 -3.66
C GLN A 367 -29.83 51.47 -4.52
N ALA A 368 -31.10 51.06 -4.47
CA ALA A 368 -32.18 51.74 -5.18
C ALA A 368 -32.32 53.19 -4.72
N LEU A 369 -32.23 53.46 -3.42
CA LEU A 369 -32.24 54.83 -2.87
C LEU A 369 -31.06 55.66 -3.37
N ILE A 370 -29.83 55.12 -3.37
CA ILE A 370 -28.66 55.82 -3.89
C ILE A 370 -28.85 56.15 -5.38
N LYS A 371 -29.37 55.21 -6.17
CA LYS A 371 -29.66 55.41 -7.60
C LYS A 371 -30.72 56.49 -7.82
N ALA A 372 -31.78 56.48 -7.02
CA ALA A 372 -32.83 57.48 -7.04
C ALA A 372 -32.29 58.88 -6.73
N ASN A 373 -31.46 59.00 -5.69
CA ASN A 373 -30.83 60.27 -5.32
C ASN A 373 -29.88 60.80 -6.40
N LYS A 374 -29.16 59.93 -7.12
CA LYS A 374 -28.32 60.34 -8.27
C LYS A 374 -29.11 60.80 -9.49
N THR A 375 -30.35 60.34 -9.62
CA THR A 375 -31.23 60.61 -10.78
C THR A 375 -32.48 61.39 -10.38
N TRP A 376 -32.40 62.14 -9.29
CA TRP A 376 -33.55 62.83 -8.69
C TRP A 376 -34.24 63.76 -9.71
N TYR A 377 -33.46 64.51 -10.48
CA TYR A 377 -33.89 65.42 -11.56
C TYR A 377 -34.51 64.71 -12.78
N LYS A 378 -34.42 63.38 -12.87
CA LYS A 378 -35.05 62.54 -13.91
C LYS A 378 -36.20 61.69 -13.34
N GLY A 379 -36.81 62.13 -12.23
CA GLY A 379 -37.87 61.38 -11.54
C GLY A 379 -37.36 60.14 -10.81
N GLY A 380 -36.09 60.12 -10.36
CA GLY A 380 -35.47 58.98 -9.68
C GLY A 380 -36.27 58.45 -8.48
N TYR A 381 -36.92 59.33 -7.72
CA TYR A 381 -37.77 58.94 -6.58
C TYR A 381 -39.12 58.32 -6.98
N ILE A 382 -39.67 58.69 -8.14
CA ILE A 382 -40.86 58.02 -8.70
C ILE A 382 -40.48 56.58 -9.05
N LYS A 383 -39.34 56.40 -9.73
CA LYS A 383 -38.80 55.07 -10.04
C LYS A 383 -38.48 54.26 -8.79
N LEU A 384 -37.95 54.90 -7.74
CA LEU A 384 -37.69 54.25 -6.45
C LEU A 384 -38.93 53.61 -5.88
N TRP A 385 -40.08 54.29 -5.92
CA TRP A 385 -41.32 53.75 -5.37
C TRP A 385 -41.77 52.46 -6.07
N PHE A 386 -41.64 52.39 -7.41
CA PHE A 386 -41.91 51.17 -8.17
C PHE A 386 -40.90 50.06 -7.84
N GLU A 387 -39.61 50.39 -7.72
CA GLU A 387 -38.56 49.44 -7.36
C GLU A 387 -38.73 48.88 -5.94
N VAL A 388 -39.08 49.70 -4.95
CA VAL A 388 -39.37 49.24 -3.58
C VAL A 388 -40.54 48.25 -3.57
N ARG A 389 -41.60 48.51 -4.35
CA ARG A 389 -42.74 47.59 -4.48
C ARG A 389 -42.34 46.26 -5.13
N LYS A 390 -41.52 46.32 -6.18
CA LYS A 390 -40.97 45.13 -6.84
C LYS A 390 -40.11 44.31 -5.87
N LEU A 391 -39.13 44.93 -5.22
CA LEU A 391 -38.23 44.29 -4.25
C LEU A 391 -38.99 43.66 -3.08
N LYS A 392 -40.05 44.32 -2.59
CA LYS A 392 -40.91 43.77 -1.54
C LYS A 392 -41.67 42.52 -2.01
N ARG A 393 -42.20 42.52 -3.24
CA ARG A 393 -42.87 41.34 -3.83
C ARG A 393 -41.89 40.19 -4.02
N GLU A 394 -40.71 40.45 -4.58
CA GLU A 394 -39.66 39.44 -4.77
C GLU A 394 -39.18 38.83 -3.44
N PHE A 395 -39.10 39.63 -2.38
CA PHE A 395 -38.74 39.14 -1.05
C PHE A 395 -39.84 38.24 -0.44
N VAL A 396 -41.11 38.58 -0.65
CA VAL A 396 -42.26 37.78 -0.17
C VAL A 396 -42.47 36.50 -0.99
N LEU A 397 -42.00 36.45 -2.25
CA LEU A 397 -42.08 35.25 -3.09
C LEU A 397 -40.90 34.28 -2.88
N LYS A 398 -39.81 34.74 -2.27
CA LYS A 398 -38.58 33.96 -2.02
C LYS A 398 -38.49 33.37 -0.61
N ASN A 399 -39.34 33.80 0.32
CA ASN A 399 -39.49 33.26 1.67
C ASN A 399 -40.93 32.80 1.84
#